data_AF-X1MFN7-F1
#
_entry.id   AF-X1MFN7-F1
#
_cell.length_a   1.000
_cell.length_b   1.000
_cell.length_c   1.000
_cell.angle_alpha   90.00
_cell.angle_beta   90.00
_cell.angle_gamma   90.00
#
_symmetry.space_group_name_H-M   'P 1'
#
loop_
_entity.id
_entity.type
_entity.pdbx_description
1 polymer ?
#
loop_
_entity_poly.entity_id
_entity_poly.type
_entity_poly.pdbx_seq_one_letter_code
_entity_poly.pdbx_strand_id
1 'polypeptide(L)'
;MNKFLKAELKTWNLKDPAKRAEKIERERVRYPKMLQEMGIDLIDTEEKTVIDIGSGPISALRFIEAKLKIAVDPLIDEYRKMHILDPSIKWWAKSAERIPIPDGFADLVICMNA
;
A
#
# COMPACT_ATOMS: atom_id res chain seq x y z
N MET A 1 -14.82 -12.72 -0.45
CA MET A 1 -13.40 -12.68 -0.84
C MET A 1 -13.10 -13.79 -1.85
N ASN A 2 -12.52 -13.46 -3.01
CA ASN A 2 -12.22 -14.42 -4.09
C ASN A 2 -11.00 -15.32 -3.76
N LYS A 3 -10.71 -16.33 -4.60
CA LYS A 3 -9.63 -17.31 -4.35
C LYS A 3 -8.22 -16.68 -4.31
N PHE A 4 -7.98 -15.64 -5.11
CA PHE A 4 -6.69 -14.96 -5.20
C PHE A 4 -6.42 -14.14 -3.94
N LEU A 5 -7.41 -13.37 -3.49
CA LEU A 5 -7.34 -12.62 -2.24
C LEU A 5 -7.17 -13.52 -1.02
N LYS A 6 -7.79 -14.71 -1.01
CA LYS A 6 -7.55 -15.72 0.03
C LYS A 6 -6.11 -16.22 0.04
N ALA A 7 -5.55 -16.48 -1.15
CA ALA A 7 -4.18 -16.93 -1.29
C ALA A 7 -3.21 -15.84 -0.82
N GLU A 8 -3.44 -14.59 -1.24
CA GLU A 8 -2.62 -13.44 -0.85
C GLU A 8 -2.66 -13.22 0.66
N LEU A 9 -3.85 -13.19 1.26
CA LEU A 9 -4.01 -13.05 2.71
C LEU A 9 -3.26 -14.14 3.49
N LYS A 10 -3.24 -15.37 2.97
CA LYS A 10 -2.51 -16.49 3.60
C LYS A 10 -1.00 -16.25 3.61
N THR A 11 -0.44 -15.52 2.64
CA THR A 11 0.99 -15.19 2.63
C THR A 11 1.36 -14.16 3.70
N TRP A 12 0.39 -13.39 4.20
CA TRP A 12 0.58 -12.39 5.25
C TRP A 12 0.20 -12.90 6.64
N ASN A 13 -0.81 -13.77 6.73
CA ASN A 13 -1.25 -14.40 7.96
C ASN A 13 -0.33 -15.57 8.39
N LEU A 14 0.97 -15.27 8.50
CA LEU A 14 1.98 -16.20 8.99
C LEU A 14 1.79 -16.38 10.50
N LYS A 15 1.67 -17.64 10.94
CA LYS A 15 1.51 -17.98 12.37
C LYS A 15 2.74 -17.64 13.20
N ASP A 16 3.92 -17.68 12.58
CA ASP A 16 5.20 -17.36 13.18
C ASP A 16 5.44 -15.83 13.12
N PRO A 17 5.49 -15.14 14.28
CA PRO A 17 5.71 -13.70 14.31
C PRO A 17 7.07 -13.28 13.72
N ALA A 18 8.12 -14.10 13.86
CA ALA A 18 9.45 -13.77 13.34
C ALA A 18 9.45 -13.75 11.82
N LYS A 19 8.84 -14.74 11.18
CA LYS A 19 8.68 -14.79 9.72
C LYS A 19 7.80 -13.66 9.18
N ARG A 20 6.78 -13.26 9.96
CA ARG A 20 5.96 -12.09 9.60
C ARG A 20 6.78 -10.81 9.64
N ALA A 21 7.57 -10.60 10.70
CA ALA A 21 8.44 -9.44 10.83
C ALA A 21 9.50 -9.41 9.71
N GLU A 22 10.11 -10.54 9.37
CA GLU A 22 11.06 -10.67 8.26
C GLU A 22 10.42 -10.28 6.91
N LYS A 23 9.19 -10.76 6.65
CA LYS A 23 8.45 -10.40 5.44
C LYS A 23 8.20 -8.88 5.37
N ILE A 24 7.77 -8.28 6.48
CA ILE A 24 7.53 -6.84 6.58
C ILE A 24 8.82 -6.05 6.33
N GLU A 25 9.93 -6.46 6.95
CA GLU A 25 11.21 -5.78 6.78
C GLU A 25 11.74 -5.88 5.36
N ARG A 26 11.55 -7.03 4.69
CA ARG A 26 11.91 -7.18 3.28
C ARG A 26 11.18 -6.17 2.41
N GLU A 27 9.87 -5.99 2.59
CA GLU A 27 9.13 -4.97 1.83
C GLU A 27 9.59 -3.55 2.21
N ARG A 28 9.90 -3.30 3.49
CA ARG A 28 10.43 -2.01 3.96
C ARG A 28 11.75 -1.63 3.30
N VAL A 29 12.62 -2.60 3.03
CA VAL A 29 13.89 -2.40 2.32
C VAL A 29 13.68 -2.30 0.80
N ARG A 30 12.73 -3.07 0.27
CA ARG A 30 12.47 -3.16 -1.18
C ARG A 30 11.83 -1.89 -1.74
N TYR A 31 10.84 -1.31 -1.04
CA TYR A 31 10.06 -0.21 -1.59
C TYR A 31 10.87 1.05 -1.93
N PRO A 32 11.80 1.55 -1.08
CA PRO A 32 12.62 2.71 -1.45
C PRO A 32 13.38 2.52 -2.76
N LYS A 33 13.95 1.33 -2.97
CA LYS A 33 14.64 0.99 -4.22
C LYS A 33 13.69 0.97 -5.41
N MET A 34 12.52 0.35 -5.27
CA MET A 34 11.53 0.31 -6.35
C MET A 34 11.00 1.72 -6.69
N LEU A 35 10.78 2.56 -5.68
CA LEU A 35 10.36 3.96 -5.90
C LEU A 35 11.40 4.75 -6.69
N GLN A 36 12.69 4.55 -6.37
CA GLN A 36 13.80 5.12 -7.13
C GLN A 36 13.87 4.58 -8.56
N GLU A 37 13.72 3.27 -8.76
CA GLU A 37 13.71 2.66 -10.10
C GLU A 37 12.53 3.15 -10.96
N MET A 38 11.43 3.53 -10.32
CA MET A 38 10.26 4.15 -10.97
C MET A 38 10.41 5.67 -11.17
N GLY A 39 11.49 6.28 -10.68
CA GLY A 39 11.73 7.73 -10.75
C GLY A 39 10.76 8.55 -9.91
N ILE A 40 10.12 7.96 -8.90
CA ILE A 40 9.17 8.68 -8.02
C ILE A 40 9.90 9.73 -7.18
N ASP A 41 11.16 9.48 -6.83
CA ASP A 41 12.04 10.43 -6.14
C ASP A 41 12.36 11.69 -6.97
N LEU A 42 12.10 11.67 -8.28
CA LEU A 42 12.25 12.82 -9.17
C LEU A 42 10.97 13.66 -9.29
N ILE A 43 9.87 13.22 -8.65
CA ILE A 43 8.58 13.90 -8.68
C ILE A 43 8.39 14.63 -7.36
N ASP A 44 8.20 15.95 -7.41
CA ASP A 44 7.77 16.71 -6.23
C ASP A 44 6.33 16.34 -5.86
N THR A 45 6.15 15.56 -4.78
CA THR A 45 4.84 15.09 -4.32
C THR A 45 4.28 15.86 -3.13
N GLU A 46 4.99 16.87 -2.61
CA GLU A 46 4.67 17.48 -1.31
C GLU A 46 3.24 18.04 -1.26
N GLU A 47 2.78 18.72 -2.31
CA GLU A 47 1.42 19.26 -2.42
C GLU A 47 0.41 18.33 -3.12
N LYS A 48 0.81 17.10 -3.44
CA LYS A 48 0.02 16.18 -4.27
C LYS A 48 -0.83 15.21 -3.47
N THR A 49 -1.93 14.78 -4.09
CA THR A 49 -2.71 13.61 -3.68
C THR A 49 -2.16 12.37 -4.38
N VAL A 50 -1.61 11.44 -3.60
CA VAL A 50 -0.98 10.20 -4.09
C VAL A 50 -1.78 8.98 -3.63
N ILE A 51 -2.12 8.12 -4.58
CA ILE A 51 -2.88 6.89 -4.33
C ILE A 51 -2.03 5.65 -4.65
N ASP A 52 -2.00 4.69 -3.73
CA ASP A 52 -1.34 3.39 -3.90
C ASP A 52 -2.38 2.29 -4.04
N ILE A 53 -2.44 1.68 -5.23
CA ILE A 53 -3.39 0.64 -5.60
C ILE A 53 -2.77 -0.74 -5.39
N GLY A 54 -3.49 -1.60 -4.68
CA GLY A 54 -2.95 -2.90 -4.27
C GLY A 54 -1.84 -2.73 -3.24
N SER A 55 -2.02 -1.79 -2.31
CA SER A 55 -0.97 -1.36 -1.37
C SER A 55 -0.44 -2.47 -0.47
N GLY A 56 -1.16 -3.59 -0.37
CA GLY A 56 -0.88 -4.60 0.63
C GLY A 56 -0.96 -4.02 2.04
N PRO A 57 -0.33 -4.67 3.03
CA PRO A 57 -0.35 -4.21 4.41
C PRO A 57 0.77 -3.23 4.76
N ILE A 58 1.74 -3.05 3.85
CA ILE A 58 2.84 -2.10 3.93
C ILE A 58 2.83 -1.33 2.61
N SER A 59 2.30 -0.12 2.63
CA SER A 59 2.19 0.73 1.44
C SER A 59 3.53 1.40 1.13
N ALA A 60 3.82 1.63 -0.16
CA ALA A 60 4.99 2.40 -0.58
C ALA A 60 4.87 3.89 -0.21
N LEU A 61 3.66 4.40 0.05
CA LEU A 61 3.41 5.77 0.50
C LEU A 61 4.06 6.10 1.85
N ARG A 62 4.55 5.10 2.60
CA ARG A 62 5.34 5.32 3.81
C ARG A 62 6.69 6.00 3.53
N PHE A 63 7.14 5.98 2.28
CA PHE A 63 8.42 6.53 1.84
C PHE A 63 8.24 7.72 0.89
N ILE A 64 7.02 8.22 0.74
CA ILE A 64 6.67 9.36 -0.11
C ILE A 64 6.09 10.44 0.78
N GLU A 65 6.64 11.64 0.69
CA GLU A 65 6.04 12.83 1.30
C GLU A 65 4.95 13.38 0.38
N ALA A 66 3.74 13.54 0.91
CA ALA A 66 2.61 14.03 0.15
C ALA A 66 1.53 14.60 1.04
N LYS A 67 0.84 15.63 0.55
CA LYS A 67 -0.30 16.29 1.20
C LYS A 67 -1.40 15.31 1.57
N LEU A 68 -1.70 14.37 0.68
CA LEU A 68 -2.70 13.33 0.94
C LEU A 68 -2.24 11.98 0.40
N LYS A 69 -2.15 11.01 1.31
CA LYS A 69 -1.75 9.63 1.03
C LYS A 69 -2.95 8.69 1.17
N ILE A 70 -3.30 7.96 0.12
CA ILE A 70 -4.41 7.00 0.14
C ILE A 70 -3.93 5.62 -0.32
N ALA A 71 -4.02 4.64 0.55
CA ALA A 71 -3.74 3.24 0.24
C ALA A 71 -5.05 2.49 0.00
N VAL A 72 -5.16 1.81 -1.14
CA VAL A 72 -6.33 1.04 -1.53
C VAL A 72 -5.95 -0.42 -1.71
N ASP A 73 -6.59 -1.29 -0.94
CA ASP A 73 -6.45 -2.73 -1.09
C ASP A 73 -7.69 -3.42 -0.49
N PRO A 74 -8.28 -4.43 -1.16
CA PRO A 74 -9.47 -5.13 -0.66
C PRO A 74 -9.25 -5.89 0.66
N LEU A 75 -8.00 -6.08 1.11
CA LEU A 75 -7.63 -6.83 2.32
C LEU A 75 -7.25 -5.93 3.51
N ILE A 76 -7.37 -4.60 3.40
CA ILE A 76 -6.98 -3.66 4.46
C ILE A 76 -7.61 -3.98 5.82
N ASP A 77 -8.88 -4.36 5.86
CA ASP A 77 -9.53 -4.70 7.14
C ASP A 77 -8.97 -5.97 7.77
N GLU A 78 -8.42 -6.90 6.97
CA GLU A 78 -7.69 -8.05 7.48
C GLU A 78 -6.27 -7.68 7.93
N TYR A 79 -5.61 -6.79 7.19
CA TYR A 79 -4.29 -6.24 7.54
C TYR A 79 -4.29 -5.52 8.89
N ARG A 80 -5.35 -4.74 9.18
CA ARG A 80 -5.55 -4.07 10.48
C ARG A 80 -5.57 -5.02 11.68
N LYS A 81 -5.98 -6.27 11.47
CA LYS A 81 -6.01 -7.29 12.54
C LYS A 81 -4.62 -7.88 12.81
N MET A 82 -3.69 -7.74 11.86
CA MET A 82 -2.37 -8.36 11.92
C MET A 82 -1.28 -7.41 12.44
N HIS A 83 -1.40 -6.10 12.18
CA HIS A 83 -0.53 -5.06 12.73
C HIS A 83 -1.14 -3.65 12.61
N ILE A 84 -0.47 -2.70 13.25
CA ILE A 84 -0.83 -1.28 13.20
C ILE A 84 -0.43 -0.71 11.84
N LEU A 85 -1.43 -0.27 11.08
CA LEU A 85 -1.21 0.43 9.82
C LEU A 85 -0.72 1.86 10.06
N ASP A 86 0.04 2.41 9.13
CA ASP A 86 0.60 3.75 9.23
C ASP A 86 -0.52 4.81 9.36
N PRO A 87 -0.57 5.58 10.46
CA PRO A 87 -1.67 6.52 10.70
C PRO A 87 -1.62 7.76 9.78
N SER A 88 -0.49 8.02 9.11
CA SER A 88 -0.36 9.12 8.15
C SER A 88 -1.01 8.81 6.79
N ILE A 89 -1.48 7.58 6.58
CA ILE A 89 -2.06 7.11 5.34
C ILE A 89 -3.56 6.84 5.56
N LYS A 90 -4.41 7.29 4.63
CA LYS A 90 -5.82 6.90 4.60
C LYS A 90 -5.95 5.52 3.94
N TRP A 91 -6.39 4.53 4.72
CA TRP A 91 -6.52 3.15 4.26
C TRP A 91 -7.96 2.82 3.88
N TRP A 92 -8.20 2.46 2.62
CA TRP A 92 -9.52 2.15 2.07
C TRP A 92 -9.63 0.68 1.64
N ALA A 93 -10.40 -0.10 2.41
CA ALA A 93 -10.74 -1.48 2.08
C ALA A 93 -11.72 -1.57 0.90
N LYS A 94 -11.20 -1.41 -0.32
CA LYS A 94 -11.95 -1.39 -1.58
C LYS A 94 -11.16 -2.08 -2.68
N SER A 95 -11.88 -2.60 -3.68
CA SER A 95 -11.28 -3.01 -4.95
C SER A 95 -10.97 -1.78 -5.80
N ALA A 96 -9.89 -1.83 -6.59
CA ALA A 96 -9.42 -0.70 -7.39
C ALA A 96 -10.49 -0.20 -8.39
N GLU A 97 -11.30 -1.10 -8.91
CA GLU A 97 -12.35 -0.84 -9.90
C GLU A 97 -13.58 -0.13 -9.33
N ARG A 98 -13.64 0.05 -7.99
CA ARG A 98 -14.79 0.61 -7.28
C ARG A 98 -14.39 1.65 -6.23
N ILE A 99 -13.30 2.38 -6.49
CA ILE A 99 -12.87 3.45 -5.60
C ILE A 99 -13.82 4.65 -5.77
N PRO A 100 -14.41 5.19 -4.68
CA PRO A 100 -15.35 6.30 -4.74
C PRO A 100 -14.62 7.64 -4.78
N ILE A 101 -13.73 7.85 -5.75
CA ILE A 101 -13.03 9.12 -5.97
C ILE A 101 -13.57 9.82 -7.22
N PRO A 102 -13.71 11.15 -7.20
CA PRO A 102 -14.10 11.90 -8.37
C PRO A 102 -12.97 11.94 -9.41
N ASP A 103 -13.33 12.29 -10.65
CA ASP A 103 -12.35 12.50 -11.72
C ASP A 103 -11.37 13.63 -11.36
N GLY A 104 -10.11 13.46 -11.76
CA GLY A 104 -9.05 14.44 -11.48
C GLY A 104 -8.65 14.56 -10.01
N PHE A 105 -9.09 13.64 -9.15
CA PHE A 105 -8.79 13.68 -7.71
C PHE A 105 -7.33 13.37 -7.35
N ALA A 106 -6.69 12.46 -8.09
CA ALA A 106 -5.33 12.02 -7.82
C ALA A 106 -4.34 12.68 -8.77
N ASP A 107 -3.25 13.21 -8.23
CA ASP A 107 -2.15 13.76 -9.02
C ASP A 107 -1.14 12.68 -9.42
N LEU A 108 -1.04 11.62 -8.60
CA LEU A 108 -0.19 10.45 -8.85
C LEU A 108 -0.89 9.18 -8.36
N VAL A 109 -0.87 8.15 -9.21
CA VAL A 109 -1.31 6.80 -8.86
C VAL A 109 -0.14 5.85 -9.03
N ILE A 110 0.19 5.11 -7.97
CA ILE A 110 1.18 4.04 -7.98
C ILE A 110 0.51 2.68 -7.86
N CYS A 111 1.07 1.68 -8.54
CA CYS A 111 0.61 0.30 -8.50
C CYS A 111 1.86 -0.58 -8.61
N MET A 112 2.40 -1.00 -7.47
CA MET A 112 3.73 -1.65 -7.40
C MET A 112 3.67 -3.16 -7.14
N ASN A 113 2.54 -3.64 -6.59
CA ASN A 113 2.35 -5.04 -6.25
C ASN A 113 1.61 -5.74 -7.39
N ALA A 114 2.18 -6.82 -7.90
CA ALA A 114 1.59 -7.70 -8.92
C ALA A 114 1.68 -9.16 -8.47
#